data_AF-A0A1S2H0S0-F1
#
_entry.id   AF-A0A1S2H0S0-F1
#
_cell.length_a   1.000
_cell.length_b   1.000
_cell.length_c   1.000
_cell.angle_alpha   90.00
_cell.angle_beta   90.00
_cell.angle_gamma   90.00
#
_symmetry.space_group_name_H-M   'P 1'
#
loop_
_entity.id
_entity.type
_entity.pdbx_description
1 polymer ?
#
loop_
_entity_poly.entity_id
_entity_poly.type
_entity_poly.pdbx_seq_one_letter_code
_entity_poly.pdbx_strand_id
1 'polypeptide(L)'
;MTDQPEPTPQPAPAPAPSHERTTNGVGPHPRPWPSDPRLDPELLEHGDTRNVVDGYRYWSMAAIVADLDTRRHGFDVAIENWQHDLNIGSIVRSANAFLAGTVHIIGRRRWNRRGAMVTDRYQHVRNHPDVEAFLQAMRDEGRPVVAIDNTPGATMLESTELPERCVFLFGQEGPGLTDEAVAGADAHLEIAQYGSTRSINASAAAAIVMHAWIVQHAEVPRRP
;
A
#
# COMPACT_ATOMS: atom_id res chain seq x y z
N MET A 1 22.70 -39.61 -50.08
CA MET A 1 23.84 -38.94 -49.41
C MET A 1 23.92 -37.56 -50.04
N THR A 2 23.40 -36.48 -49.45
CA THR A 2 23.15 -36.17 -48.04
C THR A 2 22.09 -35.08 -48.01
N ASP A 3 20.98 -35.31 -47.30
CA ASP A 3 19.94 -34.32 -47.04
C ASP A 3 20.42 -33.46 -45.86
N GLN A 4 20.57 -32.15 -46.05
CA GLN A 4 21.00 -31.22 -44.98
C GLN A 4 19.73 -30.66 -44.32
N PRO A 5 19.57 -30.79 -42.99
CA PRO A 5 18.38 -30.30 -42.32
C PRO A 5 18.42 -28.76 -42.23
N GLU A 6 17.28 -28.13 -42.51
CA GLU A 6 17.07 -26.69 -42.33
C GLU A 6 17.25 -26.29 -40.84
N PRO A 7 17.91 -25.16 -40.55
CA PRO A 7 18.12 -24.73 -39.18
C PRO A 7 16.80 -24.27 -38.54
N THR A 8 16.48 -24.83 -37.39
CA THR A 8 15.32 -24.45 -36.58
C THR A 8 15.43 -23.00 -36.13
N PRO A 9 14.37 -22.17 -36.25
CA PRO A 9 14.42 -20.78 -35.81
C PRO A 9 14.57 -20.73 -34.29
N GLN A 10 15.58 -19.99 -33.83
CA GLN A 10 15.85 -19.80 -32.41
C GLN A 10 14.72 -18.97 -31.78
N PRO A 11 14.19 -19.36 -30.60
CA PRO A 11 13.14 -18.59 -29.95
C PRO A 11 13.64 -17.18 -29.62
N ALA A 12 12.83 -16.17 -29.94
CA ALA A 12 13.13 -14.79 -29.63
C ALA A 12 13.41 -14.64 -28.11
N PRO A 13 14.41 -13.85 -27.71
CA PRO A 13 14.69 -13.63 -26.30
C PRO A 13 13.44 -13.04 -25.63
N ALA A 14 13.08 -13.58 -24.46
CA ALA A 14 12.00 -13.04 -23.66
C ALA A 14 12.24 -11.54 -23.43
N PRO A 15 11.22 -10.67 -23.54
CA PRO A 15 11.40 -9.26 -23.28
C PRO A 15 11.95 -9.10 -21.85
N ALA A 16 13.10 -8.44 -21.73
CA ALA A 16 13.65 -8.08 -20.44
C ALA A 16 12.58 -7.31 -19.66
N PRO A 17 12.42 -7.54 -18.34
CA PRO A 17 11.47 -6.79 -17.54
C PRO A 17 11.76 -5.31 -17.72
N SER A 18 10.87 -4.59 -18.39
CA SER A 18 11.02 -3.15 -18.55
C SER A 18 10.84 -2.55 -17.16
N HIS A 19 11.93 -2.10 -16.56
CA HIS A 19 11.84 -1.11 -15.49
C HIS A 19 11.09 0.08 -16.09
N GLU A 20 9.81 0.25 -15.73
CA GLU A 20 9.09 1.50 -15.96
C GLU A 20 10.03 2.63 -15.53
N ARG A 21 10.42 3.47 -16.49
CA ARG A 21 11.32 4.59 -16.23
C ARG A 21 10.61 5.45 -15.19
N THR A 22 11.14 5.47 -13.97
CA THR A 22 10.61 6.28 -12.89
C THR A 22 10.51 7.73 -13.36
N THR A 23 9.44 8.40 -12.94
CA THR A 23 9.19 9.84 -13.06
C THR A 23 10.49 10.66 -12.93
N ASN A 24 10.66 11.63 -13.82
CA ASN A 24 11.85 12.46 -13.96
C ASN A 24 12.33 12.99 -12.59
N GLY A 25 13.52 12.55 -12.15
CA GLY A 25 14.23 13.22 -11.05
C GLY A 25 14.64 14.64 -11.45
N VAL A 26 14.99 15.45 -10.46
CA VAL A 26 15.48 16.82 -10.68
C VAL A 26 16.98 16.91 -10.40
N GLY A 27 17.69 17.73 -11.16
CA GLY A 27 19.12 17.98 -10.95
C GLY A 27 19.40 18.83 -9.69
N PRO A 28 20.68 19.18 -9.46
CA PRO A 28 21.07 20.08 -8.37
C PRO A 28 20.29 21.40 -8.36
N HIS A 29 19.97 21.91 -7.18
CA HIS A 29 19.33 23.21 -7.02
C HIS A 29 20.37 24.34 -7.21
N PRO A 30 20.07 25.39 -8.01
CA PRO A 30 20.99 26.51 -8.20
C PRO A 30 21.27 27.25 -6.89
N ARG A 31 22.49 27.79 -6.76
CA ARG A 31 22.88 28.65 -5.63
C ARG A 31 22.44 30.11 -5.87
N PRO A 32 22.19 30.91 -4.82
CA PRO A 32 22.21 30.52 -3.40
C PRO A 32 21.00 29.64 -3.04
N TRP A 33 21.20 28.67 -2.14
CA TRP A 33 20.11 27.82 -1.70
C TRP A 33 19.15 28.55 -0.76
N PRO A 34 17.84 28.21 -0.77
CA PRO A 34 16.88 28.76 0.17
C PRO A 34 17.23 28.39 1.62
N SER A 35 16.96 29.31 2.56
CA SER A 35 17.05 29.05 3.99
C SER A 35 15.75 28.41 4.50
N ASP A 36 15.52 27.15 4.16
CA ASP A 36 14.37 26.36 4.62
C ASP A 36 14.85 25.09 5.35
N PRO A 37 14.54 24.89 6.65
CA PRO A 37 15.02 23.76 7.43
C PRO A 37 14.47 22.40 6.97
N ARG A 38 13.46 22.38 6.09
CA ARG A 38 12.94 21.14 5.51
C ARG A 38 13.84 20.59 4.41
N LEU A 39 14.64 21.44 3.77
CA LEU A 39 15.49 21.05 2.65
C LEU A 39 16.71 20.25 3.12
N ASP A 40 17.05 19.22 2.36
CA ASP A 40 18.22 18.38 2.57
C ASP A 40 19.40 18.89 1.72
N PRO A 41 20.52 19.35 2.34
CA PRO A 41 21.66 19.87 1.61
C PRO A 41 22.24 18.90 0.56
N GLU A 42 22.23 17.59 0.83
CA GLU A 42 22.75 16.58 -0.11
C GLU A 42 21.90 16.51 -1.37
N LEU A 43 20.57 16.61 -1.22
CA LEU A 43 19.65 16.63 -2.35
C LEU A 43 19.74 17.94 -3.15
N LEU A 44 19.96 19.07 -2.47
CA LEU A 44 20.19 20.35 -3.15
C LEU A 44 21.49 20.32 -3.97
N GLU A 45 22.54 19.66 -3.47
CA GLU A 45 23.84 19.60 -4.13
C GLU A 45 23.89 18.61 -5.29
N HIS A 46 23.28 17.44 -5.14
CA HIS A 46 23.41 16.33 -6.07
C HIS A 46 22.17 16.07 -6.93
N GLY A 47 21.06 16.74 -6.61
CA GLY A 47 19.76 16.50 -7.22
C GLY A 47 18.93 15.47 -6.45
N ASP A 48 17.64 15.42 -6.78
CA ASP A 48 16.67 14.55 -6.13
C ASP A 48 16.04 13.60 -7.15
N THR A 49 16.50 12.35 -7.12
CA THR A 49 16.03 11.27 -8.01
C THR A 49 14.91 10.43 -7.41
N ARG A 50 14.44 10.75 -6.20
CA ARG A 50 13.41 9.97 -5.50
C ARG A 50 12.07 10.08 -6.25
N ASN A 51 11.21 9.07 -6.10
CA ASN A 51 9.86 9.13 -6.65
C ASN A 51 8.91 9.86 -5.68
N VAL A 52 9.06 11.18 -5.59
CA VAL A 52 8.19 12.07 -4.79
C VAL A 52 7.54 13.11 -5.70
N VAL A 53 6.38 13.61 -5.29
CA VAL A 53 5.72 14.71 -6.02
C VAL A 53 6.55 15.99 -5.93
N ASP A 54 6.38 16.89 -6.90
CA ASP A 54 7.23 18.07 -7.07
C ASP A 54 7.30 18.98 -5.84
N GLY A 55 6.20 19.09 -5.08
CA GLY A 55 6.15 19.87 -3.84
C GLY A 55 7.08 19.39 -2.72
N TYR A 56 7.55 18.14 -2.78
CA TYR A 56 8.47 17.55 -1.80
C TYR A 56 9.91 17.43 -2.31
N ARG A 57 10.21 17.96 -3.50
CA ARG A 57 11.57 17.89 -4.05
C ARG A 57 12.55 18.58 -3.10
N TYR A 58 13.68 17.92 -2.91
CA TYR A 58 14.76 18.32 -2.00
C TYR A 58 14.39 18.32 -0.51
N TRP A 59 13.15 18.02 -0.12
CA TRP A 59 12.82 17.91 1.30
C TRP A 59 13.47 16.66 1.90
N SER A 60 13.98 16.81 3.11
CA SER A 60 14.41 15.66 3.91
C SER A 60 13.24 14.70 4.11
N MET A 61 13.56 13.41 4.24
CA MET A 61 12.54 12.38 4.49
C MET A 61 11.70 12.69 5.73
N ALA A 62 12.34 13.19 6.81
CA ALA A 62 11.66 13.56 8.04
C ALA A 62 10.67 14.72 7.83
N ALA A 63 11.03 15.73 7.02
CA ALA A 63 10.13 16.83 6.69
C ALA A 63 8.91 16.36 5.88
N ILE A 64 9.10 15.42 4.94
CA ILE A 64 8.00 14.82 4.19
C ILE A 64 7.05 14.07 5.13
N VAL A 65 7.59 13.21 6.00
CA VAL A 65 6.78 12.45 6.97
C VAL A 65 6.01 13.40 7.88
N ALA A 66 6.67 14.43 8.43
CA ALA A 66 6.03 15.40 9.30
C ALA A 66 4.88 16.15 8.60
N ASP A 67 5.03 16.52 7.33
CA ASP A 67 3.95 17.17 6.57
C ASP A 67 2.79 16.21 6.29
N LEU A 68 3.07 14.98 5.88
CA LEU A 68 2.05 13.95 5.68
C LEU A 68 1.25 13.70 6.96
N ASP A 69 1.92 13.63 8.12
CA ASP A 69 1.31 13.40 9.43
C ASP A 69 0.28 14.48 9.82
N THR A 70 0.38 15.69 9.27
CA THR A 70 -0.62 16.75 9.51
C THR A 70 -1.96 16.50 8.82
N ARG A 71 -2.02 15.56 7.87
CA ARG A 71 -3.16 15.36 6.95
C ARG A 71 -3.50 13.89 6.70
N ARG A 72 -2.95 12.95 7.48
CA ARG A 72 -3.33 11.53 7.38
C ARG A 72 -4.81 11.35 7.70
N HIS A 73 -5.43 10.44 6.97
CA HIS A 73 -6.83 10.09 7.17
C HIS A 73 -7.02 9.20 8.41
N GLY A 74 -8.27 9.11 8.88
CA GLY A 74 -8.64 8.36 10.08
C GLY A 74 -8.58 6.84 9.95
N PHE A 75 -8.32 6.32 8.74
CA PHE A 75 -8.23 4.88 8.48
C PHE A 75 -6.78 4.38 8.46
N ASP A 76 -6.60 3.15 8.93
CA ASP A 76 -5.36 2.37 8.78
C ASP A 76 -5.61 1.09 7.99
N VAL A 77 -4.53 0.41 7.66
CA VAL A 77 -4.56 -0.87 6.94
C VAL A 77 -3.81 -1.90 7.75
N ALA A 78 -4.36 -3.10 7.90
CA ALA A 78 -3.74 -4.24 8.55
C ALA A 78 -3.68 -5.43 7.60
N ILE A 79 -2.57 -6.18 7.62
CA ILE A 79 -2.35 -7.31 6.70
C ILE A 79 -1.76 -8.49 7.49
N GLU A 80 -2.39 -9.65 7.35
CA GLU A 80 -1.83 -10.92 7.84
C GLU A 80 -0.63 -11.37 6.99
N ASN A 81 0.50 -11.68 7.63
CA ASN A 81 1.75 -12.08 6.97
C ASN A 81 2.25 -13.44 7.49
N TRP A 82 1.69 -14.53 6.96
CA TRP A 82 2.04 -15.90 7.39
C TRP A 82 2.85 -16.70 6.37
N GLN A 83 2.59 -16.53 5.07
CA GLN A 83 3.23 -17.32 4.01
C GLN A 83 3.84 -16.45 2.92
N HIS A 84 2.99 -15.79 2.12
CA HIS A 84 3.37 -15.03 0.93
C HIS A 84 3.18 -13.53 1.14
N ASP A 85 4.24 -12.77 0.92
CA ASP A 85 4.32 -11.34 1.25
C ASP A 85 4.33 -10.42 0.02
N LEU A 86 4.05 -10.97 -1.17
CA LEU A 86 4.19 -10.26 -2.46
C LEU A 86 3.28 -9.03 -2.58
N ASN A 87 2.13 -9.05 -1.92
CA ASN A 87 1.17 -7.94 -1.96
C ASN A 87 1.48 -6.83 -0.94
N ILE A 88 2.25 -7.12 0.12
CA ILE A 88 2.43 -6.17 1.23
C ILE A 88 3.05 -4.86 0.73
N GLY A 89 4.05 -4.93 -0.14
CA GLY A 89 4.64 -3.73 -0.72
C GLY A 89 3.66 -2.90 -1.53
N SER A 90 2.83 -3.52 -2.36
CA SER A 90 1.81 -2.81 -3.15
C SER A 90 0.73 -2.19 -2.26
N ILE A 91 0.34 -2.87 -1.18
CA ILE A 91 -0.61 -2.34 -0.21
C ILE A 91 -0.02 -1.14 0.54
N VAL A 92 1.23 -1.21 0.99
CA VAL A 92 1.94 -0.08 1.62
C VAL A 92 2.01 1.12 0.68
N ARG A 93 2.26 0.88 -0.62
CA ARG A 93 2.26 1.93 -1.63
C ARG A 93 0.89 2.58 -1.78
N SER A 94 -0.18 1.81 -1.87
CA SER A 94 -1.55 2.32 -1.93
C SER A 94 -1.93 3.07 -0.65
N ALA A 95 -1.54 2.55 0.52
CA ALA A 95 -1.77 3.21 1.81
C ALA A 95 -1.09 4.58 1.89
N ASN A 96 0.15 4.70 1.39
CA ASN A 96 0.82 6.00 1.29
C ASN A 96 0.12 6.94 0.29
N ALA A 97 -0.30 6.42 -0.87
CA ALA A 97 -0.99 7.20 -1.90
C ALA A 97 -2.35 7.74 -1.43
N PHE A 98 -3.09 6.96 -0.64
CA PHE A 98 -4.34 7.36 -0.01
C PHE A 98 -4.15 7.94 1.40
N LEU A 99 -2.94 8.32 1.81
CA LEU A 99 -2.67 8.99 3.10
C LEU A 99 -3.22 8.25 4.33
N ALA A 100 -3.21 6.92 4.32
CA ALA A 100 -3.55 6.10 5.48
C ALA A 100 -2.67 6.46 6.70
N GLY A 101 -3.22 6.32 7.90
CA GLY A 101 -2.52 6.57 9.16
C GLY A 101 -1.29 5.68 9.32
N THR A 102 -1.53 4.39 9.59
CA THR A 102 -0.51 3.35 9.79
C THR A 102 -0.82 2.11 8.94
N VAL A 103 0.22 1.37 8.58
CA VAL A 103 0.12 0.01 8.07
C VAL A 103 0.56 -0.98 9.15
N HIS A 104 -0.32 -1.90 9.51
CA HIS A 104 -0.13 -2.92 10.53
C HIS A 104 0.24 -4.24 9.86
N ILE A 105 1.42 -4.78 10.17
CA ILE A 105 1.88 -6.08 9.68
C ILE A 105 1.71 -7.09 10.81
N ILE A 106 0.81 -8.06 10.63
CA ILE A 106 0.48 -9.08 11.64
C ILE A 106 1.26 -10.36 11.32
N GLY A 107 1.92 -10.95 12.32
CA GLY A 107 2.74 -12.13 12.13
C GLY A 107 4.18 -11.79 11.75
N ARG A 108 4.67 -12.34 10.63
CA ARG A 108 6.09 -12.21 10.24
C ARG A 108 6.49 -10.75 10.08
N ARG A 109 7.56 -10.35 10.76
CA ARG A 109 8.13 -8.99 10.71
C ARG A 109 8.71 -8.63 9.34
N ARG A 110 9.30 -9.60 8.65
CA ARG A 110 9.92 -9.41 7.34
C ARG A 110 8.88 -9.63 6.25
N TRP A 111 8.90 -8.73 5.27
CA TRP A 111 8.01 -8.75 4.12
C TRP A 111 8.71 -8.16 2.89
N ASN A 112 8.21 -8.47 1.71
CA ASN A 112 8.77 -8.05 0.43
C ASN A 112 8.44 -6.59 0.11
N ARG A 113 9.47 -5.73 0.22
CA ARG A 113 9.35 -4.29 0.00
C ARG A 113 9.38 -3.86 -1.47
N ARG A 114 9.58 -4.78 -2.42
CA ARG A 114 9.75 -4.45 -3.84
C ARG A 114 8.55 -3.66 -4.38
N GLY A 115 7.33 -4.09 -4.07
CA GLY A 115 6.10 -3.41 -4.49
C GLY A 115 5.91 -2.02 -3.88
N ALA A 116 6.58 -1.72 -2.76
CA ALA A 116 6.45 -0.44 -2.08
C ALA A 116 7.15 0.69 -2.85
N MET A 117 8.11 0.40 -3.72
CA MET A 117 8.84 1.42 -4.48
C MET A 117 9.42 2.52 -3.56
N VAL A 118 9.96 2.12 -2.39
CA VAL A 118 10.55 2.99 -1.35
C VAL A 118 9.53 3.86 -0.60
N THR A 119 8.23 3.79 -0.92
CA THR A 119 7.19 4.54 -0.20
C THR A 119 7.02 4.10 1.25
N ASP A 120 7.49 2.91 1.61
CA ASP A 120 7.53 2.40 2.98
C ASP A 120 8.34 3.30 3.93
N ARG A 121 9.25 4.11 3.40
CA ARG A 121 10.02 5.08 4.18
C ARG A 121 9.24 6.32 4.61
N TYR A 122 8.12 6.61 3.94
CA TYR A 122 7.25 7.75 4.23
C TYR A 122 5.94 7.33 4.92
N GLN A 123 5.79 6.05 5.23
CA GLN A 123 4.61 5.45 5.84
C GLN A 123 4.92 4.92 7.23
N HIS A 124 4.01 5.12 8.18
CA HIS A 124 4.10 4.46 9.48
C HIS A 124 3.80 2.97 9.30
N VAL A 125 4.73 2.12 9.76
CA VAL A 125 4.57 0.66 9.73
C VAL A 125 4.73 0.12 11.14
N ARG A 126 3.69 -0.51 11.67
CA ARG A 126 3.68 -1.17 12.98
C ARG A 126 3.57 -2.67 12.79
N ASN A 127 4.29 -3.44 13.59
CA ASN A 127 4.18 -4.89 13.58
C ASN A 127 3.48 -5.40 14.85
N HIS A 128 2.71 -6.46 14.68
CA HIS A 128 2.04 -7.22 15.74
C HIS A 128 2.44 -8.69 15.60
N PRO A 129 2.68 -9.42 16.71
CA PRO A 129 3.14 -10.80 16.66
C PRO A 129 2.07 -11.76 16.10
N ASP A 130 0.79 -11.48 16.36
CA ASP A 130 -0.35 -12.30 15.98
C ASP A 130 -1.65 -11.46 15.93
N VAL A 131 -2.74 -12.11 15.54
CA VAL A 131 -4.08 -11.50 15.38
C VAL A 131 -4.62 -11.05 16.74
N GLU A 132 -4.52 -11.88 17.78
CA GLU A 132 -4.92 -11.54 19.14
C GLU A 132 -4.28 -10.22 19.62
N ALA A 133 -2.96 -10.09 19.51
CA ALA A 133 -2.23 -8.89 19.93
C ALA A 133 -2.61 -7.66 19.09
N PHE A 134 -2.83 -7.84 17.79
CA PHE A 134 -3.31 -6.76 16.92
C PHE A 134 -4.70 -6.28 17.34
N LEU A 135 -5.66 -7.20 17.47
CA LEU A 135 -7.04 -6.88 17.84
C LEU A 135 -7.10 -6.23 19.23
N GLN A 136 -6.30 -6.71 20.19
CA GLN A 136 -6.21 -6.10 21.50
C GLN A 136 -5.70 -4.65 21.42
N ALA A 137 -4.63 -4.41 20.65
CA ALA A 137 -4.12 -3.05 20.46
C ALA A 137 -5.17 -2.12 19.82
N MET A 138 -5.94 -2.61 18.84
CA MET A 138 -6.97 -1.78 18.18
C MET A 138 -8.15 -1.49 19.13
N ARG A 139 -8.54 -2.45 19.98
CA ARG A 139 -9.51 -2.21 21.05
C ARG A 139 -9.02 -1.16 22.05
N ASP A 140 -7.77 -1.26 22.51
CA ASP A 140 -7.19 -0.30 23.46
C ASP A 140 -7.10 1.12 22.88
N GLU A 141 -6.91 1.24 21.56
CA GLU A 141 -6.87 2.50 20.83
C GLU A 141 -8.26 3.02 20.42
N GLY A 142 -9.33 2.26 20.69
CA GLY A 142 -10.70 2.60 20.29
C GLY A 142 -10.89 2.64 18.77
N ARG A 143 -10.27 1.69 18.06
CA ARG A 143 -10.24 1.63 16.60
C ARG A 143 -10.99 0.42 16.08
N PRO A 144 -12.17 0.59 15.46
CA PRO A 144 -12.91 -0.52 14.93
C PRO A 144 -12.16 -1.18 13.76
N VAL A 145 -12.09 -2.50 13.80
CA VAL A 145 -11.47 -3.33 12.78
C VAL A 145 -12.53 -3.81 11.80
N VAL A 146 -12.31 -3.56 10.51
CA VAL A 146 -13.18 -3.99 9.42
C VAL A 146 -12.44 -5.07 8.62
N ALA A 147 -12.84 -6.33 8.81
CA ALA A 147 -12.34 -7.46 8.05
C ALA A 147 -12.81 -7.38 6.59
N ILE A 148 -11.87 -7.53 5.66
CA ILE A 148 -12.15 -7.56 4.22
C ILE A 148 -11.82 -8.96 3.67
N ASP A 149 -12.86 -9.74 3.44
CA ASP A 149 -12.79 -11.08 2.84
C ASP A 149 -14.14 -11.45 2.23
N ASN A 150 -14.18 -12.40 1.30
CA ASN A 150 -15.40 -12.91 0.69
C ASN A 150 -15.86 -14.24 1.32
N THR A 151 -15.53 -14.45 2.60
CA THR A 151 -16.04 -15.58 3.37
C THR A 151 -17.50 -15.34 3.79
N PRO A 152 -18.28 -16.41 4.07
CA PRO A 152 -19.70 -16.27 4.40
C PRO A 152 -19.97 -15.31 5.57
N GLY A 153 -21.03 -14.51 5.45
CA GLY A 153 -21.42 -13.54 6.47
C GLY A 153 -20.89 -12.12 6.26
N ALA A 154 -20.08 -11.90 5.22
CA ALA A 154 -19.69 -10.57 4.80
C ALA A 154 -20.89 -9.77 4.27
N THR A 155 -20.87 -8.45 4.48
CA THR A 155 -21.80 -7.50 3.84
C THR A 155 -21.12 -6.81 2.67
N MET A 156 -21.87 -6.43 1.63
CA MET A 156 -21.30 -5.77 0.45
C MET A 156 -20.73 -4.39 0.80
N LEU A 157 -19.48 -4.15 0.42
CA LEU A 157 -18.78 -2.88 0.59
C LEU A 157 -19.56 -1.72 -0.05
N GLU A 158 -20.12 -1.95 -1.23
CA GLU A 158 -20.79 -0.94 -2.06
C GLU A 158 -22.06 -0.37 -1.40
N SER A 159 -22.66 -1.11 -0.47
CA SER A 159 -23.87 -0.70 0.27
C SER A 159 -23.59 -0.36 1.74
N THR A 160 -22.32 -0.27 2.13
CA THR A 160 -21.94 -0.08 3.53
C THR A 160 -21.37 1.32 3.77
N GLU A 161 -21.86 1.97 4.83
CA GLU A 161 -21.24 3.18 5.38
C GLU A 161 -20.01 2.77 6.19
N LEU A 162 -18.84 3.26 5.77
CA LEU A 162 -17.56 2.95 6.40
C LEU A 162 -17.35 3.88 7.60
N PRO A 163 -16.81 3.41 8.73
CA PRO A 163 -16.45 4.31 9.81
C PRO A 163 -15.32 5.27 9.40
N GLU A 164 -15.43 6.55 9.75
CA GLU A 164 -14.39 7.55 9.47
C GLU A 164 -13.05 7.17 10.12
N ARG A 165 -13.11 6.59 11.34
CA ARG A 165 -11.94 6.08 12.05
C ARG A 165 -12.02 4.56 12.15
N CYS A 166 -11.21 3.84 11.39
CA CYS A 166 -11.20 2.38 11.38
C CYS A 166 -9.84 1.80 10.97
N VAL A 167 -9.75 0.46 10.96
CA VAL A 167 -8.64 -0.30 10.42
C VAL A 167 -9.17 -1.35 9.46
N PHE A 168 -8.79 -1.29 8.20
CA PHE A 168 -9.14 -2.32 7.22
C PHE A 168 -8.18 -3.50 7.33
N LEU A 169 -8.69 -4.67 7.68
CA LEU A 169 -7.91 -5.89 7.88
C LEU A 169 -8.03 -6.81 6.67
N PHE A 170 -6.89 -7.14 6.06
CA PHE A 170 -6.78 -7.98 4.87
C PHE A 170 -6.03 -9.27 5.18
N GLY A 171 -6.52 -10.37 4.61
CA GLY A 171 -5.85 -11.66 4.65
C GLY A 171 -4.65 -11.75 3.72
N GLN A 172 -3.94 -12.87 3.83
CA GLN A 172 -2.87 -13.23 2.88
C GLN A 172 -3.45 -13.90 1.62
N GLU A 173 -2.66 -13.97 0.54
CA GLU A 173 -3.05 -14.74 -0.64
C GLU A 173 -3.25 -16.22 -0.30
N GLY A 174 -4.34 -16.79 -0.81
CA GLY A 174 -4.69 -18.20 -0.63
C GLY A 174 -5.86 -18.36 0.33
N PRO A 175 -5.61 -18.61 1.64
CA PRO A 175 -6.66 -18.91 2.61
C PRO A 175 -7.52 -17.70 2.99
N GLY A 176 -7.11 -16.47 2.66
CA GLY A 176 -7.79 -15.25 3.12
C GLY A 176 -7.41 -14.91 4.56
N LEU A 177 -8.37 -14.31 5.28
CA LEU A 177 -8.31 -14.03 6.71
C LEU A 177 -8.47 -15.33 7.52
N THR A 178 -7.81 -15.36 8.67
CA THR A 178 -8.07 -16.40 9.68
C THR A 178 -9.47 -16.23 10.30
N ASP A 179 -10.07 -17.34 10.74
CA ASP A 179 -11.37 -17.32 11.45
C ASP A 179 -11.30 -16.43 12.70
N GLU A 180 -10.15 -16.40 13.38
CA GLU A 180 -9.87 -15.54 14.52
C GLU A 180 -9.95 -14.05 14.14
N ALA A 181 -9.37 -13.67 13.01
CA ALA A 181 -9.39 -12.30 12.51
C ALA A 181 -10.81 -11.85 12.15
N VAL A 182 -11.60 -12.71 11.49
CA VAL A 182 -12.99 -12.42 11.14
C VAL A 182 -13.85 -12.33 12.40
N ALA A 183 -13.72 -13.28 13.33
CA ALA A 183 -14.51 -13.31 14.56
C ALA A 183 -14.20 -12.15 15.52
N GLY A 184 -12.98 -11.64 15.48
CA GLY A 184 -12.55 -10.51 16.30
C GLY A 184 -12.76 -9.13 15.69
N ALA A 185 -13.20 -9.05 14.42
CA ALA A 185 -13.47 -7.79 13.74
C ALA A 185 -14.85 -7.22 14.12
N ASP A 186 -14.98 -5.90 14.08
CA ASP A 186 -16.23 -5.18 14.37
C ASP A 186 -17.19 -5.19 13.17
N ALA A 187 -16.67 -5.37 11.96
CA ALA A 187 -17.43 -5.56 10.74
C ALA A 187 -16.69 -6.50 9.77
N HIS A 188 -17.45 -7.16 8.91
CA HIS A 188 -16.92 -8.06 7.88
C HIS A 188 -17.56 -7.70 6.54
N LEU A 189 -16.74 -7.24 5.60
CA LEU A 189 -17.19 -6.73 4.31
C LEU A 189 -16.51 -7.47 3.14
N GLU A 190 -17.24 -7.59 2.04
CA GLU A 190 -16.72 -8.12 0.78
C GLU A 190 -16.93 -7.13 -0.37
N ILE A 191 -16.08 -7.23 -1.39
CA ILE A 191 -16.24 -6.47 -2.63
C ILE A 191 -17.09 -7.32 -3.59
N ALA A 192 -18.12 -6.73 -4.18
CA ALA A 192 -18.96 -7.44 -5.13
C ALA A 192 -18.14 -7.92 -6.35
N GLN A 193 -18.22 -9.22 -6.65
CA GLN A 193 -17.51 -9.85 -7.75
C GLN A 193 -18.48 -10.50 -8.74
N TYR A 194 -18.24 -10.28 -10.03
CA TYR A 194 -19.11 -10.73 -11.13
C TYR A 194 -18.38 -11.66 -12.13
N GLY A 195 -17.11 -11.97 -11.86
CA GLY A 195 -16.25 -12.77 -12.72
C GLY A 195 -16.25 -14.27 -12.39
N SER A 196 -15.38 -15.01 -13.07
CA SER A 196 -15.23 -16.47 -12.91
C SER A 196 -14.19 -16.88 -11.85
N THR A 197 -13.44 -15.93 -11.30
CA THR A 197 -12.43 -16.19 -10.26
C THR A 197 -13.06 -16.23 -8.88
N ARG A 198 -12.40 -16.94 -7.95
CA ARG A 198 -12.87 -17.03 -6.56
C ARG A 198 -12.66 -15.75 -5.77
N SER A 199 -11.65 -14.96 -6.13
CA SER A 199 -11.34 -13.70 -5.45
C SER A 199 -10.54 -12.76 -6.37
N ILE A 200 -10.46 -11.50 -5.97
CA ILE A 200 -9.56 -10.49 -6.53
C ILE A 200 -8.23 -10.51 -5.77
N ASN A 201 -7.15 -10.03 -6.40
CA ASN A 201 -5.86 -9.86 -5.74
C ASN A 201 -5.98 -8.97 -4.48
N ALA A 202 -5.31 -9.34 -3.39
CA ALA A 202 -5.42 -8.64 -2.10
C ALA A 202 -4.95 -7.18 -2.17
N SER A 203 -3.93 -6.86 -2.96
CA SER A 203 -3.49 -5.46 -3.13
C SER A 203 -4.51 -4.61 -3.90
N ALA A 204 -5.21 -5.21 -4.86
CA ALA A 204 -6.31 -4.56 -5.56
C ALA A 204 -7.53 -4.38 -4.64
N ALA A 205 -7.88 -5.39 -3.82
CA ALA A 205 -8.92 -5.26 -2.81
C ALA A 205 -8.63 -4.11 -1.84
N ALA A 206 -7.39 -4.03 -1.33
CA ALA A 206 -6.97 -2.96 -0.45
C ALA A 206 -7.09 -1.58 -1.10
N ALA A 207 -6.68 -1.44 -2.36
CA ALA A 207 -6.84 -0.18 -3.09
C ALA A 207 -8.31 0.21 -3.28
N ILE A 208 -9.19 -0.74 -3.57
CA ILE A 208 -10.65 -0.51 -3.73
C ILE A 208 -11.26 -0.04 -2.41
N VAL A 209 -10.97 -0.74 -1.30
CA VAL A 209 -11.52 -0.39 0.03
C VAL A 209 -11.03 0.98 0.49
N MET A 210 -9.74 1.27 0.35
CA MET A 210 -9.19 2.59 0.67
C MET A 210 -9.86 3.68 -0.17
N HIS A 211 -10.01 3.46 -1.48
CA HIS A 211 -10.70 4.42 -2.34
C HIS A 211 -12.19 4.57 -1.98
N ALA A 212 -12.88 3.49 -1.59
CA ALA A 212 -14.26 3.56 -1.12
C ALA A 212 -14.38 4.45 0.13
N TRP A 213 -13.43 4.35 1.08
CA TRP A 213 -13.35 5.26 2.22
C TRP A 213 -13.14 6.72 1.78
N ILE A 214 -12.22 6.96 0.84
CA ILE A 214 -11.94 8.30 0.29
C ILE A 214 -13.19 8.93 -0.31
N VAL A 215 -13.99 8.16 -1.07
CA VAL A 215 -15.23 8.65 -1.67
C VAL A 215 -16.26 9.07 -0.61
N GLN A 216 -16.27 8.41 0.54
CA GLN A 216 -17.22 8.70 1.62
C GLN A 216 -16.77 9.86 2.52
N HIS A 217 -15.46 9.97 2.81
CA HIS A 217 -14.96 10.78 3.92
C HIS A 217 -13.93 11.86 3.55
N ALA A 218 -13.23 11.73 2.42
CA ALA A 218 -12.14 12.65 2.09
C ALA A 218 -12.64 13.87 1.30
N GLU A 219 -12.05 15.03 1.57
CA GLU A 219 -12.21 16.20 0.71
C GLU A 219 -11.45 16.02 -0.60
N VAL A 220 -12.18 15.74 -1.69
CA VAL A 220 -11.58 15.59 -3.02
C VAL A 220 -11.18 16.96 -3.57
N PRO A 221 -9.90 17.20 -3.91
CA PRO A 221 -9.48 18.46 -4.51
C PRO A 221 -10.22 18.73 -5.81
N ARG A 222 -10.84 19.90 -5.94
CA ARG A 222 -11.38 20.34 -7.23
C ARG A 222 -10.20 20.67 -8.15
N ARG A 223 -10.09 20.01 -9.30
CA ARG A 223 -9.18 20.50 -10.35
C ARG A 223 -9.73 21.83 -10.89
N PRO A 224 -8.87 22.84 -11.11
CA PRO A 224 -9.27 24.05 -11.81
C PRO A 224 -9.73 23.75 -13.25
#